data_AF-A0A0F9SYQ0-F1
#
_entry.id   AF-A0A0F9SYQ0-F1
#
_cell.length_a   1.000
_cell.length_b   1.000
_cell.length_c   1.000
_cell.angle_alpha   90.00
_cell.angle_beta   90.00
_cell.angle_gamma   90.00
#
_symmetry.space_group_name_H-M   'P 1'
#
loop_
_entity.id
_entity.type
_entity.pdbx_description
1 polymer ?
#
loop_
_entity_poly.entity_id
_entity_poly.type
_entity_poly.pdbx_seq_one_letter_code
_entity_poly.pdbx_strand_id
1 'polypeptide(L)'
;MSRLKTPKGRGFTEIGPGDFQRRVIGKLGPCVDVIRDIYTKIGARTYATKMVKTRWSEGARGDGVEEVIEEKVILPTPKITSLVNLDALVTGVGVNEMGGVKLSQISMCFTEDELAGRQSDGSALPTDQNFFYEIEFFSNGARILRRFTVDGVPSLEPLKFQWTVNLKRADEDRTRRGVPRG
;
A
#
# COMPACT_ATOMS: atom_id res chain seq x y z
N MET A 1 5.30 -56.98 -18.57
CA MET A 1 5.22 -55.75 -17.75
C MET A 1 4.75 -54.60 -18.63
N SER A 2 3.44 -54.36 -18.66
CA SER A 2 2.82 -53.29 -19.48
C SER A 2 3.06 -51.93 -18.85
N ARG A 3 3.61 -50.98 -19.62
CA ARG A 3 3.60 -49.55 -19.27
C ARG A 3 2.16 -49.07 -19.33
N LEU A 4 1.61 -48.71 -18.17
CA LEU A 4 0.38 -47.93 -18.06
C LEU A 4 0.57 -46.62 -18.83
N LYS A 5 -0.12 -46.48 -19.97
CA LYS A 5 -0.24 -45.20 -20.67
C LYS A 5 -1.17 -44.31 -19.84
N THR A 6 -0.61 -43.30 -19.19
CA THR A 6 -1.38 -42.23 -18.56
C THR A 6 -2.29 -41.60 -19.63
N PRO A 7 -3.60 -41.46 -19.38
CA PRO A 7 -4.49 -40.84 -20.36
C PRO A 7 -4.04 -39.39 -20.61
N LYS A 8 -4.06 -38.98 -21.88
CA LYS A 8 -3.79 -37.62 -22.36
C LYS A 8 -4.91 -36.71 -21.86
N GLY A 9 -4.88 -36.37 -20.57
CA GLY A 9 -5.85 -35.52 -19.90
C GLY A 9 -5.85 -34.13 -20.54
N ARG A 10 -7.03 -33.50 -20.61
CA ARG A 10 -7.19 -32.12 -21.10
C ARG A 10 -6.10 -31.24 -20.48
N GLY A 11 -5.33 -30.57 -21.33
CA GLY A 11 -4.12 -29.86 -20.94
C GLY A 11 -4.41 -28.66 -20.05
N PHE A 12 -4.42 -28.86 -18.74
CA PHE A 12 -4.37 -27.78 -17.77
C PHE A 12 -2.95 -27.17 -17.80
N THR A 13 -2.88 -25.86 -17.59
CA THR A 13 -1.60 -25.13 -17.57
C THR A 13 -1.14 -24.96 -16.13
N GLU A 14 0.05 -25.45 -15.81
CA GLU A 14 0.72 -25.16 -14.54
C GLU A 14 1.30 -23.73 -14.55
N ILE A 15 1.33 -23.09 -13.39
CA ILE A 15 1.85 -21.74 -13.20
C ILE A 15 3.13 -21.85 -12.37
N GLY A 16 4.25 -21.38 -12.92
CA GLY A 16 5.53 -21.30 -12.23
C GLY A 16 5.85 -19.90 -11.68
N PRO A 17 6.88 -19.78 -10.81
CA PRO A 17 7.36 -18.49 -10.33
C PRO A 17 7.77 -17.58 -11.50
N GLY A 18 7.29 -16.32 -11.50
CA GLY A 18 7.62 -15.34 -12.54
C GLY A 18 6.82 -15.43 -13.85
N ASP A 19 5.95 -16.45 -14.01
CA ASP A 19 5.11 -16.57 -15.21
C ASP A 19 4.10 -15.43 -15.35
N PHE A 20 3.70 -14.81 -14.24
CA PHE A 20 2.67 -13.79 -14.19
C PHE A 20 2.90 -12.64 -15.19
N GLN A 21 4.12 -12.11 -15.24
CA GLN A 21 4.49 -10.99 -16.12
C GLN A 21 4.48 -11.37 -17.61
N ARG A 22 4.63 -12.67 -17.93
CA ARG A 22 4.61 -13.17 -19.30
C ARG A 22 3.20 -13.39 -19.81
N ARG A 23 2.22 -13.57 -18.92
CA ARG A 23 0.81 -13.80 -19.28
C ARG A 23 0.13 -12.51 -19.72
N VAL A 24 -0.98 -12.68 -20.43
CA VAL A 24 -1.82 -11.57 -20.93
C VAL A 24 -2.22 -10.63 -19.79
N ILE A 25 -2.57 -11.17 -18.62
CA ILE A 25 -2.95 -10.36 -17.46
C ILE A 25 -1.82 -9.41 -17.03
N GLY A 26 -0.59 -9.91 -16.90
CA GLY A 26 0.56 -9.07 -16.56
C GLY A 26 0.83 -7.99 -17.61
N LYS A 27 0.75 -8.35 -18.89
CA LYS A 27 0.96 -7.41 -20.01
C LYS A 27 -0.09 -6.31 -20.13
N LEU A 28 -1.33 -6.58 -19.73
CA LEU A 28 -2.42 -5.59 -19.76
C LEU A 28 -2.38 -4.64 -18.56
N GLY A 29 -1.66 -4.98 -17.48
CA GLY A 29 -1.54 -4.16 -16.27
C GLY A 29 -1.20 -2.69 -16.55
N PRO A 30 -0.08 -2.39 -17.26
CA PRO A 30 0.29 -1.01 -17.59
C PRO A 30 -0.76 -0.24 -18.40
N CYS A 31 -1.52 -0.92 -19.28
CA CYS A 31 -2.60 -0.30 -20.03
C CYS A 31 -3.74 0.14 -19.10
N VAL A 32 -4.12 -0.72 -18.15
CA VAL A 32 -5.15 -0.39 -17.15
C VAL A 32 -4.68 0.76 -16.24
N ASP A 33 -3.39 0.83 -15.93
CA ASP A 33 -2.85 1.91 -15.11
C ASP A 33 -2.95 3.28 -15.78
N VAL A 34 -2.69 3.37 -17.10
CA VAL A 34 -2.90 4.60 -17.88
C VAL A 34 -4.37 5.04 -17.83
N ILE A 35 -5.31 4.10 -17.94
CA ILE A 35 -6.75 4.42 -17.85
C ILE A 35 -7.10 4.91 -16.44
N ARG A 36 -6.55 4.29 -15.39
CA ARG A 36 -6.79 4.70 -14.00
C ARG A 36 -6.21 6.06 -13.67
N ASP A 37 -5.13 6.46 -14.33
CA ASP A 37 -4.50 7.77 -14.14
C ASP A 37 -5.42 8.93 -14.58
N ILE A 38 -6.38 8.65 -15.47
CA ILE A 38 -7.40 9.65 -15.90
C ILE A 38 -8.15 10.22 -14.68
N TYR A 39 -8.51 9.39 -13.69
CA TYR A 39 -9.20 9.87 -12.48
C TYR A 39 -8.37 10.88 -11.68
N THR A 40 -7.05 10.74 -11.67
CA THR A 40 -6.16 11.71 -11.05
C THR A 40 -6.07 12.96 -11.90
N LYS A 41 -5.88 12.83 -13.22
CA LYS A 41 -5.79 13.95 -14.17
C LYS A 41 -7.03 14.85 -14.18
N ILE A 42 -8.22 14.28 -14.07
CA ILE A 42 -9.48 15.04 -14.02
C ILE A 42 -9.82 15.57 -12.62
N GLY A 43 -8.96 15.33 -11.62
CA GLY A 43 -9.16 15.80 -10.25
C GLY A 43 -10.17 14.99 -9.42
N ALA A 44 -10.64 13.85 -9.91
CA ALA A 44 -11.56 12.98 -9.15
C ALA A 44 -10.88 12.32 -7.94
N ARG A 45 -9.54 12.24 -7.93
CA ARG A 45 -8.74 11.84 -6.76
C ARG A 45 -8.05 13.07 -6.16
N THR A 46 -8.68 13.68 -5.18
CA THR A 46 -8.17 14.88 -4.48
C THR A 46 -7.21 14.53 -3.33
N TYR A 47 -6.36 13.53 -3.54
CA TYR A 47 -5.38 13.08 -2.56
C TYR A 47 -4.18 12.42 -3.25
N ALA A 48 -3.06 12.33 -2.53
CA ALA A 48 -1.89 11.57 -2.92
C ALA A 48 -1.60 10.48 -1.88
N THR A 49 -1.01 9.37 -2.33
CA THR A 49 -0.64 8.25 -1.46
C THR A 49 0.82 7.91 -1.66
N LYS A 50 1.55 7.79 -0.55
CA LYS A 50 2.97 7.48 -0.53
C LYS A 50 3.23 6.33 0.43
N MET A 51 4.22 5.50 0.09
CA MET A 51 4.85 4.58 1.01
C MET A 51 6.12 5.25 1.55
N VAL A 52 6.28 5.24 2.86
CA VAL A 52 7.39 5.91 3.54
C VAL A 52 8.10 4.90 4.43
N LYS A 53 9.42 4.84 4.31
CA LYS A 53 10.31 4.15 5.26
C LYS A 53 11.16 5.17 5.99
N THR A 54 11.22 5.02 7.30
CA THR A 54 12.02 5.86 8.18
C THR A 54 13.00 5.02 8.99
N ARG A 55 14.06 5.66 9.50
CA ARG A 55 15.00 5.09 10.46
C ARG A 55 15.22 6.06 11.63
N TRP A 56 15.44 5.50 12.81
CA TRP A 56 15.85 6.25 13.99
C TRP A 56 17.38 6.35 14.08
N SER A 57 17.90 7.56 14.32
CA SER A 57 19.34 7.83 14.29
C SER A 57 20.14 7.05 15.33
N GLU A 58 19.54 6.70 16.47
CA GLU A 58 20.22 6.02 17.58
C GLU A 58 19.93 4.49 17.63
N GLY A 59 19.37 3.94 16.55
CA GLY A 59 19.32 2.49 16.33
C GLY A 59 18.18 1.73 17.02
N ALA A 60 17.41 2.39 17.90
CA ALA A 60 16.16 1.85 18.42
C ALA A 60 15.00 2.82 18.15
N ARG A 61 13.81 2.26 17.98
CA ARG A 61 12.61 3.06 17.77
C ARG A 61 12.36 3.97 18.98
N GLY A 62 12.25 5.27 18.73
CA GLY A 62 12.05 6.29 19.75
C GLY A 62 13.34 6.96 20.22
N ASP A 63 14.51 6.43 19.84
CA ASP A 63 15.80 6.97 20.24
C ASP A 63 16.39 7.86 19.13
N GLY A 64 16.62 9.13 19.45
CA GLY A 64 17.13 10.14 18.52
C GLY A 64 16.06 10.71 17.59
N VAL A 65 16.46 11.03 16.34
CA VAL A 65 15.58 11.68 15.35
C VAL A 65 15.14 10.66 14.30
N GLU A 66 13.86 10.67 13.96
CA GLU A 66 13.31 9.86 12.87
C GLU A 66 13.61 10.51 11.50
N GLU A 67 14.47 9.86 10.72
CA GLU A 67 14.88 10.27 9.38
C GLU A 67 14.15 9.48 8.29
N VAL A 68 13.82 10.11 7.17
CA VAL A 68 13.19 9.44 6.01
C VAL A 68 14.27 8.82 5.14
N ILE A 69 14.23 7.50 4.96
CA ILE A 69 15.16 6.77 4.09
C ILE A 69 14.58 6.65 2.67
N GLU A 70 13.29 6.33 2.57
CA GLU A 70 12.65 6.06 1.30
C GLU A 70 11.24 6.67 1.30
N GLU A 71 10.93 7.41 0.24
CA GLU A 71 9.58 7.88 -0.05
C GLU A 71 9.22 7.47 -1.48
N LYS A 72 8.17 6.66 -1.63
CA LYS A 72 7.70 6.17 -2.93
C LYS A 72 6.24 6.53 -3.12
N VAL A 73 5.96 7.42 -4.08
CA VAL A 73 4.59 7.77 -4.47
C VAL A 73 3.97 6.59 -5.21
N ILE A 74 2.74 6.22 -4.83
CA ILE A 74 2.00 5.14 -5.50
C ILE A 74 1.26 5.72 -6.70
N LEU A 75 1.66 5.27 -7.90
CA LEU A 75 1.05 5.66 -9.16
C LEU A 75 0.55 4.42 -9.93
N PRO A 76 -0.60 4.51 -10.62
CA PRO A 76 -1.58 5.61 -10.55
C PRO A 76 -2.15 5.74 -9.14
N THR A 77 -2.63 6.93 -8.75
CA THR A 77 -3.12 7.18 -7.39
C THR A 77 -4.16 6.12 -6.99
N PRO A 78 -3.99 5.36 -5.91
CA PRO A 78 -4.92 4.29 -5.60
C PRO A 78 -6.31 4.83 -5.25
N LYS A 79 -7.34 4.00 -5.42
CA LYS A 79 -8.70 4.31 -4.98
C LYS A 79 -8.85 3.97 -3.50
N ILE A 80 -9.17 4.97 -2.69
CA ILE A 80 -9.65 4.79 -1.32
C ILE A 80 -11.09 4.29 -1.38
N THR A 81 -11.35 3.09 -0.86
CA THR A 81 -12.70 2.50 -0.76
C THR A 81 -12.95 2.19 0.71
N SER A 82 -14.05 2.68 1.26
CA SER A 82 -14.34 2.67 2.70
C SER A 82 -13.47 3.64 3.52
N LEU A 83 -14.08 4.77 3.86
CA LEU A 83 -13.92 5.36 5.18
C LEU A 83 -15.00 4.67 6.02
N VAL A 84 -14.72 3.51 6.63
CA VAL A 84 -15.62 3.05 7.70
C VAL A 84 -15.61 4.19 8.70
N ASN A 85 -16.78 4.81 8.90
CA ASN A 85 -16.98 6.08 9.60
C ASN A 85 -15.77 6.52 10.40
N LEU A 86 -15.07 7.53 9.89
CA LEU A 86 -14.24 8.41 10.70
C LEU A 86 -15.19 9.23 11.59
N ASP A 87 -16.00 8.55 12.41
CA ASP A 87 -16.79 9.17 13.44
C ASP A 87 -15.78 9.66 14.47
N ALA A 88 -15.66 10.97 14.56
CA ALA A 88 -14.97 11.63 15.65
C ALA A 88 -15.69 11.23 16.95
N LEU A 89 -15.25 10.14 17.58
CA LEU A 89 -15.63 9.84 18.94
C LEU A 89 -15.01 10.92 19.82
N VAL A 90 -15.83 11.91 20.16
CA VAL A 90 -15.54 12.91 21.18
C VAL A 90 -15.55 12.16 22.51
N THR A 91 -14.40 11.60 22.87
CA THR A 91 -14.16 11.16 24.24
C THR A 91 -13.84 12.42 25.07
N GLY A 92 -14.22 12.44 26.35
CA GLY A 92 -14.04 13.62 27.22
C GLY A 92 -12.60 14.13 27.42
N VAL A 93 -11.62 13.53 26.73
CA VAL A 93 -10.18 13.84 26.78
C VAL A 93 -9.62 14.28 25.40
N GLY A 94 -10.39 14.16 24.32
CA GLY A 94 -9.96 14.54 22.96
C GLY A 94 -10.73 13.84 21.83
N VAL A 95 -10.50 14.29 20.60
CA VAL A 95 -11.02 13.64 19.37
C VAL A 95 -10.07 12.50 19.01
N ASN A 96 -10.53 11.24 19.11
CA ASN A 96 -9.75 10.09 18.66
C ASN A 96 -10.41 9.50 17.40
N GLU A 97 -9.77 9.71 16.25
CA GLU A 97 -10.24 9.22 14.96
C GLU A 97 -9.86 7.72 14.81
N MET A 98 -10.68 6.81 15.33
CA MET A 98 -10.51 5.37 15.09
C MET A 98 -11.08 4.99 13.71
N GLY A 99 -10.25 4.54 12.79
CA GLY A 99 -10.72 4.12 11.47
C GLY A 99 -9.65 3.41 10.63
N GLY A 100 -10.12 2.48 9.78
CA GLY A 100 -9.32 1.84 8.75
C GLY A 100 -9.70 2.34 7.36
N VAL A 101 -8.75 2.33 6.44
CA VAL A 101 -8.94 2.68 5.03
C VAL A 101 -8.52 1.50 4.17
N LYS A 102 -9.31 1.15 3.15
CA LYS A 102 -8.87 0.18 2.14
C LYS A 102 -8.40 0.93 0.89
N LEU A 103 -7.15 0.68 0.51
CA LEU A 103 -6.63 1.06 -0.80
C LEU A 103 -6.92 -0.05 -1.80
N SER A 104 -7.36 0.35 -2.98
CA SER A 104 -7.64 -0.52 -4.13
C SER A 104 -7.11 0.13 -5.39
N GLN A 105 -7.14 -0.58 -6.52
CA GLN A 105 -6.60 -0.10 -7.80
C GLN A 105 -5.10 0.24 -7.74
N ILE A 106 -4.37 -0.35 -6.80
CA ILE A 106 -2.90 -0.28 -6.77
C ILE A 106 -2.38 -1.11 -7.95
N SER A 107 -1.42 -0.57 -8.71
CA SER A 107 -0.87 -1.25 -9.89
C SER A 107 -0.28 -2.62 -9.53
N MET A 108 -0.43 -3.58 -10.43
CA MET A 108 0.21 -4.91 -10.31
C MET A 108 1.72 -4.88 -10.54
N CYS A 109 2.32 -3.72 -10.83
CA CYS A 109 3.78 -3.58 -10.90
C CYS A 109 4.45 -3.67 -9.52
N PHE A 110 3.69 -3.42 -8.45
CA PHE A 110 4.16 -3.57 -7.08
C PHE A 110 4.17 -5.03 -6.65
N THR A 111 5.08 -5.38 -5.75
CA THR A 111 5.11 -6.69 -5.08
C THR A 111 4.35 -6.67 -3.75
N GLU A 112 3.99 -7.85 -3.24
CA GLU A 112 3.40 -7.97 -1.90
C GLU A 112 4.33 -7.39 -0.85
N ASP A 113 5.63 -7.70 -0.93
CA ASP A 113 6.64 -7.26 0.03
C ASP A 113 6.81 -5.74 0.03
N GLU A 114 6.83 -5.11 -1.15
CA GLU A 114 6.85 -3.63 -1.25
C GLU A 114 5.63 -3.02 -0.56
N LEU A 115 4.43 -3.56 -0.80
CA LEU A 115 3.18 -3.04 -0.23
C LEU A 115 3.05 -3.33 1.26
N ALA A 116 3.66 -4.40 1.75
CA ALA A 116 3.73 -4.75 3.16
C ALA A 116 4.88 -4.01 3.89
N GLY A 117 5.74 -3.30 3.16
CA GLY A 117 6.90 -2.62 3.71
C GLY A 117 8.06 -3.52 4.08
N ARG A 118 8.09 -4.75 3.55
CA ARG A 118 9.20 -5.69 3.75
C ARG A 118 10.39 -5.33 2.88
N GLN A 119 11.52 -5.98 3.16
CA GLN A 119 12.71 -5.89 2.32
C GLN A 119 12.49 -6.65 1.00
N SER A 120 13.36 -6.41 0.00
CA SER A 120 13.26 -7.05 -1.32
C SER A 120 13.46 -8.57 -1.29
N ASP A 121 14.04 -9.10 -0.21
CA ASP A 121 14.18 -10.54 0.05
C ASP A 121 13.00 -11.12 0.85
N GLY A 122 11.98 -10.31 1.15
CA GLY A 122 10.81 -10.69 1.95
C GLY A 122 11.04 -10.67 3.46
N SER A 123 12.24 -10.31 3.94
CA SER A 123 12.52 -10.22 5.37
C SER A 123 11.81 -9.01 6.01
N ALA A 124 11.60 -9.11 7.33
CA ALA A 124 11.05 -8.01 8.12
C ALA A 124 11.99 -6.79 8.12
N LEU A 125 11.43 -5.61 8.37
CA LEU A 125 12.25 -4.42 8.57
C LEU A 125 13.09 -4.56 9.84
N PRO A 126 14.32 -4.01 9.84
CA PRO A 126 15.13 -3.85 11.03
C PRO A 126 14.39 -3.06 12.13
N THR A 127 14.76 -3.26 13.39
CA THR A 127 14.10 -2.64 14.56
C THR A 127 14.26 -1.13 14.64
N ASP A 128 15.30 -0.58 14.00
CA ASP A 128 15.55 0.85 13.85
C ASP A 128 14.69 1.48 12.75
N GLN A 129 13.95 0.68 11.96
CA GLN A 129 13.19 1.15 10.81
C GLN A 129 11.68 0.99 11.00
N ASN A 130 10.94 1.96 10.46
CA ASN A 130 9.49 1.93 10.39
C ASN A 130 9.00 2.04 8.95
N PHE A 131 7.82 1.50 8.69
CA PHE A 131 7.11 1.65 7.43
C PHE A 131 5.66 2.04 7.66
N PHE A 132 5.20 3.01 6.90
CA PHE A 132 3.81 3.46 6.92
C PHE A 132 3.41 4.05 5.57
N TYR A 133 2.10 4.14 5.37
CA TYR A 133 1.49 4.86 4.28
C TYR A 133 1.16 6.28 4.73
N GLU A 134 1.52 7.26 3.90
CA GLU A 134 1.04 8.63 4.04
C GLU A 134 0.00 8.94 2.97
N ILE A 135 -1.16 9.41 3.41
CA ILE A 135 -2.21 9.90 2.53
C ILE A 135 -2.37 11.40 2.78
N GLU A 136 -2.04 12.19 1.77
CA GLU A 136 -2.20 13.63 1.78
C GLU A 136 -3.51 13.99 1.07
N PHE A 137 -4.47 14.56 1.80
CA PHE A 137 -5.73 15.04 1.25
C PHE A 137 -5.61 16.52 0.89
N PHE A 138 -6.09 16.86 -0.31
CA PHE A 138 -6.16 18.23 -0.81
C PHE A 138 -7.63 18.67 -0.79
N SER A 139 -8.06 19.36 0.28
CA SER A 139 -9.42 19.90 0.38
C SER A 139 -9.38 21.40 0.67
N ASN A 140 -10.07 22.20 -0.15
CA ASN A 140 -10.28 23.65 0.06
C ASN A 140 -9.01 24.44 0.42
N GLY A 141 -7.88 24.15 -0.24
CA GLY A 141 -6.59 24.80 0.00
C GLY A 141 -5.82 24.33 1.23
N ALA A 142 -6.43 23.48 2.07
CA ALA A 142 -5.77 22.82 3.19
C ALA A 142 -5.14 21.50 2.75
N ARG A 143 -3.98 21.21 3.32
CA ARG A 143 -3.30 19.92 3.22
C ARG A 143 -3.46 19.17 4.53
N ILE A 144 -4.05 17.98 4.48
CA ILE A 144 -4.23 17.12 5.63
C ILE A 144 -3.48 15.84 5.38
N LEU A 145 -2.39 15.64 6.12
CA LEU A 145 -1.58 14.44 6.05
C LEU A 145 -2.05 13.44 7.10
N ARG A 146 -2.36 12.21 6.68
CA ARG A 146 -2.72 11.10 7.57
C ARG A 146 -1.79 9.91 7.35
N ARG A 147 -1.44 9.24 8.43
CA ARG A 147 -0.57 8.06 8.48
C ARG A 147 -1.33 6.80 8.80
N PHE A 148 -0.93 5.73 8.12
CA PHE A 148 -1.52 4.44 8.31
C PHE A 148 -0.46 3.35 8.30
N THR A 149 -0.68 2.32 9.11
CA THR A 149 0.08 1.06 9.03
C THR A 149 -0.72 0.04 8.25
N VAL A 150 -0.03 -0.93 7.66
CA VAL A 150 -0.68 -2.05 6.98
C VAL A 150 -1.44 -2.90 7.99
N ASP A 151 -2.68 -3.23 7.64
CA ASP A 151 -3.55 -4.11 8.41
C ASP A 151 -3.80 -5.40 7.62
N GLY A 152 -3.11 -6.48 8.00
CA GLY A 152 -3.14 -7.75 7.28
C GLY A 152 -2.22 -7.81 6.06
N VAL A 153 -2.48 -8.74 5.16
CA VAL A 153 -1.62 -9.01 4.00
C VAL A 153 -2.22 -8.34 2.75
N PRO A 154 -1.41 -7.64 1.93
CA PRO A 154 -1.84 -7.16 0.62
C PRO A 154 -2.44 -8.30 -0.22
N SER A 155 -3.51 -8.03 -0.95
CA SER A 155 -4.18 -9.04 -1.76
C SER A 155 -4.20 -8.66 -3.24
N LEU A 156 -3.66 -9.54 -4.10
CA LEU A 156 -3.69 -9.39 -5.55
C LEU A 156 -5.03 -9.91 -6.09
N GLU A 157 -5.71 -9.08 -6.88
CA GLU A 157 -6.95 -9.41 -7.59
C GLU A 157 -6.66 -9.34 -9.12
N PRO A 158 -6.13 -10.40 -9.75
CA PRO A 158 -5.62 -10.35 -11.13
C PRO A 158 -6.67 -9.95 -12.18
N LEU A 159 -7.91 -10.45 -12.04
CA LEU A 159 -9.00 -10.16 -12.96
C LEU A 159 -9.48 -8.70 -12.90
N LYS A 160 -9.15 -7.99 -11.82
CA LYS A 160 -9.40 -6.56 -11.66
C LYS A 160 -8.13 -5.74 -11.85
N PHE A 161 -7.02 -6.37 -12.24
CA PHE A 161 -5.72 -5.76 -12.46
C PHE A 161 -5.22 -4.93 -11.27
N GLN A 162 -5.43 -5.37 -10.02
CA GLN A 162 -5.13 -4.53 -8.86
C GLN A 162 -4.57 -5.31 -7.68
N TRP A 163 -3.74 -4.63 -6.90
CA TRP A 163 -3.58 -4.93 -5.48
C TRP A 163 -4.63 -4.19 -4.64
N THR A 164 -4.93 -4.78 -3.49
CA THR A 164 -5.68 -4.14 -2.42
C THR A 164 -4.90 -4.24 -1.12
N VAL A 165 -4.94 -3.18 -0.31
CA VAL A 165 -4.26 -3.08 0.98
C VAL A 165 -5.24 -2.50 1.98
N ASN A 166 -5.44 -3.18 3.11
CA ASN A 166 -6.16 -2.58 4.23
C ASN A 166 -5.16 -1.85 5.11
N LEU A 167 -5.54 -0.68 5.56
CA LEU A 167 -4.72 0.22 6.33
C LEU A 167 -5.47 0.58 7.62
N LYS A 168 -4.77 0.64 8.74
CA LYS A 168 -5.29 1.16 10.01
C LYS A 168 -4.56 2.42 10.39
N ARG A 169 -5.25 3.39 11.01
CA ARG A 169 -4.62 4.63 11.47
C ARG A 169 -3.43 4.30 12.36
N ALA A 170 -2.29 4.93 12.10
CA ALA A 170 -1.15 4.89 13.01
C ALA A 170 -1.32 6.00 14.05
N ASP A 171 -1.23 5.66 15.33
CA ASP A 171 -1.17 6.66 16.42
C ASP A 171 0.07 7.55 16.25
N GLU A 172 -0.09 8.84 16.57
CA GLU A 172 0.79 9.93 16.15
C GLU A 172 2.18 9.91 16.79
N ASP A 173 3.24 9.87 15.96
CA ASP A 173 4.59 10.31 16.35
C ASP A 173 5.05 11.59 15.60
N ARG A 174 4.27 12.11 14.62
CA ARG A 174 4.66 13.31 13.84
C ARG A 174 3.60 14.37 13.76
N THR A 175 4.06 15.61 13.68
CA THR A 175 3.20 16.79 13.56
C THR A 175 2.41 16.76 12.24
N ARG A 176 1.31 17.52 12.18
CA ARG A 176 0.47 17.72 10.98
C ARG A 176 1.23 18.14 9.71
N ARG A 177 2.49 18.56 9.83
CA ARG A 177 3.39 18.95 8.73
C ARG A 177 4.40 17.86 8.32
N GLY A 178 4.32 16.67 8.89
CA GLY A 178 5.25 15.58 8.59
C GLY A 178 6.63 15.75 9.22
N VAL A 179 6.82 16.66 10.18
CA VAL A 179 8.10 16.86 10.89
C VAL A 179 8.14 15.94 12.13
N PRO A 180 9.27 15.23 12.39
CA PRO A 180 9.49 14.52 13.66
C PRO A 180 9.28 15.48 14.84
N ARG A 181 8.64 15.04 15.92
CA ARG A 181 8.79 15.77 17.18
C ARG A 181 10.21 15.47 17.67
N GLY A 182 11.04 16.50 17.75
CA GLY A 182 12.31 16.44 18.46
C GLY A 182 12.09 16.47 19.97
#